data_AF-A0A8H9GJQ3-F1
#
_entry.id   AF-A0A8H9GJQ3-F1
#
_cell.length_a   1.000
_cell.length_b   1.000
_cell.length_c   1.000
_cell.angle_alpha   90.00
_cell.angle_beta   90.00
_cell.angle_gamma   90.00
#
_symmetry.space_group_name_H-M   'P 1'
#
loop_
_entity.id
_entity.type
_entity.pdbx_description
1 polymer ?
#
loop_
_entity_poly.entity_id
_entity_poly.type
_entity_poly.pdbx_seq_one_letter_code
_entity_poly.pdbx_strand_id
1 'polypeptide(L)'
;MVQPSDPVRNLQLNAYQSQYTLPTDYRDTTTGVTYPRGTSIICDNLNTRLSVDLTWDGTINMVGARLVGRDTGATRTVYSSSLGDLYSARPSTFEFVVGPNTAPLSMTRTGLSSQAIVVTPVNTFTVKGATFVDVQAQSSDGTVSNVVKSVQALPVADCTL
;
A
#
# COMPACT_ATOMS: atom_id res chain seq x y z
N MET A 1 10.87 34.31 -6.30
CA MET A 1 11.59 33.33 -7.13
C MET A 1 10.88 32.02 -6.95
N VAL A 2 10.26 31.47 -8.01
CA VAL A 2 9.64 30.13 -7.94
C VAL A 2 10.79 29.14 -7.95
N GLN A 3 10.97 28.39 -6.87
CA GLN A 3 11.96 27.32 -6.83
C GLN A 3 11.60 26.34 -7.96
N PRO A 4 12.52 26.01 -8.88
CA PRO A 4 12.19 25.09 -9.96
C PRO A 4 11.73 23.77 -9.33
N SER A 5 10.56 23.26 -9.77
CA SER A 5 10.09 21.95 -9.36
C SER A 5 11.13 20.91 -9.80
N ASP A 6 11.56 20.05 -8.87
CA ASP A 6 12.42 18.91 -9.18
C ASP A 6 11.50 17.69 -9.37
N PRO A 7 11.13 17.33 -10.61
CA PRO A 7 10.10 16.34 -10.85
C PRO A 7 10.51 14.97 -10.31
N VAL A 8 9.52 14.24 -9.79
CA VAL A 8 9.70 12.90 -9.24
C VAL A 8 10.23 11.94 -10.28
N ARG A 9 11.29 11.20 -9.93
CA ARG A 9 11.96 10.21 -10.77
C ARG A 9 12.37 9.00 -9.93
N ASN A 10 12.65 7.88 -10.60
CA ASN A 10 13.16 6.65 -9.96
C ASN A 10 12.36 6.20 -8.73
N LEU A 11 11.02 6.33 -8.78
CA LEU A 11 10.16 5.84 -7.71
C LEU A 11 10.36 4.32 -7.57
N GLN A 12 10.46 3.86 -6.32
CA GLN A 12 10.63 2.47 -5.94
C GLN A 12 9.72 2.14 -4.76
N LEU A 13 9.12 0.95 -4.79
CA LEU A 13 8.39 0.35 -3.68
C LEU A 13 9.31 -0.69 -3.02
N ASN A 14 9.85 -0.35 -1.85
CA ASN A 14 10.82 -1.16 -1.14
C ASN A 14 10.14 -2.24 -0.27
N ALA A 15 9.04 -1.86 0.39
CA ALA A 15 8.28 -2.76 1.23
C ALA A 15 6.81 -2.33 1.29
N TYR A 16 5.95 -3.27 1.63
CA TYR A 16 4.53 -3.03 1.91
C TYR A 16 4.09 -4.00 3.00
N GLN A 17 3.33 -3.50 3.97
CA GLN A 17 2.92 -4.28 5.12
C GLN A 17 1.48 -3.95 5.50
N SER A 18 0.77 -4.97 5.96
CA SER A 18 -0.57 -4.83 6.54
C SER A 18 -0.52 -4.87 8.06
N GLN A 19 -1.46 -4.16 8.67
CA GLN A 19 -1.80 -4.33 10.08
C GLN A 19 -2.15 -5.78 10.42
N TYR A 20 -2.70 -6.54 9.48
CA TYR A 20 -3.11 -7.91 9.72
C TYR A 20 -2.17 -8.91 9.07
N THR A 21 -1.96 -10.05 9.73
CA THR A 21 -1.17 -11.16 9.17
C THR A 21 -1.87 -12.50 9.32
N LEU A 22 -1.50 -13.44 8.45
CA LEU A 22 -1.99 -14.81 8.48
C LEU A 22 -1.55 -15.54 9.78
N PRO A 23 -2.47 -16.19 10.52
CA PRO A 23 -2.13 -17.00 11.70
C PRO A 23 -1.48 -18.34 11.34
N THR A 24 -1.73 -18.83 10.12
CA THR A 24 -1.25 -20.11 9.59
C THR A 24 -0.90 -19.97 8.11
N ASP A 25 -0.16 -20.91 7.55
CA ASP A 25 0.08 -20.96 6.11
C ASP A 25 -1.24 -21.04 5.33
N TYR A 26 -1.30 -20.38 4.18
CA TYR A 26 -2.41 -20.44 3.24
C TYR A 26 -1.90 -20.83 1.86
N ARG A 27 -2.49 -21.88 1.28
CA ARG A 27 -2.23 -22.25 -0.11
C ARG A 27 -3.37 -21.74 -0.98
N ASP A 28 -3.04 -20.82 -1.87
CA ASP A 28 -3.98 -20.32 -2.85
C ASP A 28 -4.31 -21.43 -3.86
N THR A 29 -5.57 -21.82 -3.90
CA THR A 29 -6.07 -22.88 -4.77
C THR A 29 -6.11 -22.48 -6.25
N THR A 30 -6.09 -21.18 -6.54
CA THR A 30 -6.13 -20.65 -7.92
C THR A 30 -4.75 -20.64 -8.55
N THR A 31 -3.74 -20.16 -7.81
CA THR A 31 -2.36 -19.99 -8.33
C THR A 31 -1.41 -21.09 -7.88
N GLY A 32 -1.77 -21.87 -6.85
CA GLY A 32 -0.90 -22.86 -6.21
C GLY A 32 0.15 -22.24 -5.28
N VAL A 33 0.21 -20.91 -5.17
CA VAL A 33 1.16 -20.17 -4.33
C VAL A 33 0.85 -20.41 -2.86
N THR A 34 1.89 -20.68 -2.07
CA THR A 34 1.79 -20.76 -0.62
C THR A 34 2.23 -19.43 0.00
N TYR A 35 1.32 -18.85 0.78
CA TYR A 35 1.55 -17.70 1.64
C TYR A 35 1.87 -18.22 3.05
N PRO A 36 3.10 -18.07 3.55
CA PRO A 36 3.45 -18.56 4.88
C PRO A 36 2.73 -17.78 5.98
N ARG A 37 2.61 -18.37 7.16
CA ARG A 37 2.21 -17.69 8.40
C ARG A 37 3.01 -16.39 8.55
N GLY A 38 2.33 -15.33 9.01
CA GLY A 38 2.92 -14.00 9.14
C GLY A 38 2.90 -13.16 7.87
N THR A 39 2.45 -13.71 6.73
CA THR A 39 2.21 -12.91 5.52
C THR A 39 1.15 -11.84 5.79
N SER A 40 1.37 -10.62 5.29
CA SER A 40 0.39 -9.53 5.33
C SER A 40 -0.90 -9.89 4.59
N ILE A 41 -2.05 -9.56 5.19
CA ILE A 41 -3.38 -9.82 4.63
C ILE A 41 -4.25 -8.57 4.69
N ILE A 42 -5.18 -8.41 3.75
CA ILE A 42 -6.23 -7.39 3.82
C ILE A 42 -7.52 -8.05 4.30
N CYS A 43 -8.08 -7.52 5.39
CA CYS A 43 -9.35 -7.97 5.92
C CYS A 43 -10.48 -7.20 5.25
N ASP A 44 -11.33 -7.91 4.50
CA ASP A 44 -12.44 -7.35 3.74
C ASP A 44 -13.62 -6.93 4.63
N ASN A 45 -13.69 -7.46 5.85
CA ASN A 45 -14.73 -7.13 6.82
C ASN A 45 -14.26 -6.19 7.95
N LEU A 46 -13.01 -5.70 7.90
CA LEU A 46 -12.41 -4.80 8.89
C LEU A 46 -11.72 -3.61 8.20
N ASN A 47 -11.49 -2.53 8.94
CA ASN A 47 -10.56 -1.50 8.47
C ASN A 47 -9.14 -2.06 8.55
N THR A 48 -8.47 -2.19 7.41
CA THR A 48 -7.08 -2.63 7.33
C THR A 48 -6.17 -1.45 7.01
N ARG A 49 -5.23 -1.15 7.90
CA ARG A 49 -4.16 -0.20 7.61
C ARG A 49 -3.03 -0.88 6.84
N LEU A 50 -2.57 -0.24 5.77
CA LEU A 50 -1.42 -0.63 4.96
C LEU A 50 -0.34 0.43 5.05
N SER A 51 0.92 0.01 5.19
CA SER A 51 2.10 0.85 5.00
C SER A 51 2.83 0.48 3.72
N VAL A 52 3.44 1.46 3.07
CA VAL A 52 4.37 1.29 1.95
C VAL A 52 5.63 2.10 2.20
N ASP A 53 6.78 1.49 1.96
CA ASP A 53 8.07 2.15 2.06
C ASP A 53 8.56 2.53 0.67
N LEU A 54 8.75 3.82 0.43
CA LEU A 54 9.07 4.36 -0.89
C LEU A 54 10.42 5.07 -0.87
N THR A 55 11.17 4.93 -1.96
CA THR A 55 12.33 5.76 -2.30
C THR A 55 12.08 6.39 -3.67
N TRP A 56 12.56 7.62 -3.86
CA TRP A 56 12.43 8.34 -5.13
C TRP A 56 13.52 9.40 -5.21
N ASP A 57 13.73 9.96 -6.40
CA ASP A 57 14.51 11.17 -6.62
C ASP A 57 13.58 12.35 -6.91
N GLY A 58 13.98 13.56 -6.51
CA GLY A 58 13.20 14.80 -6.67
C GLY A 58 12.16 15.03 -5.58
N THR A 59 11.14 15.84 -5.89
CA THR A 59 10.05 16.20 -4.96
C THR A 59 8.73 15.56 -5.34
N ILE A 60 8.03 15.04 -4.33
CA ILE A 60 6.65 14.55 -4.46
C ILE A 60 5.69 15.46 -3.69
N ASN A 61 4.55 15.73 -4.29
CA ASN A 61 3.46 16.45 -3.67
C ASN A 61 2.31 15.51 -3.26
N MET A 62 2.09 14.41 -3.98
CA MET A 62 1.08 13.41 -3.64
C MET A 62 1.60 12.00 -3.92
N VAL A 63 1.13 11.03 -3.13
CA VAL A 63 1.33 9.60 -3.37
C VAL A 63 -0.04 8.96 -3.59
N GLY A 64 -0.19 8.21 -4.67
CA GLY A 64 -1.34 7.39 -4.98
C GLY A 64 -1.03 5.93 -4.75
N ALA A 65 -1.73 5.28 -3.82
CA ALA A 65 -1.76 3.83 -3.69
C ALA A 65 -2.89 3.25 -4.55
N ARG A 66 -2.56 2.38 -5.50
CA ARG A 66 -3.49 1.70 -6.40
C ARG A 66 -3.59 0.23 -6.02
N LEU A 67 -4.74 -0.19 -5.55
CA LEU A 67 -5.04 -1.60 -5.38
C LEU A 67 -5.51 -2.19 -6.70
N VAL A 68 -4.92 -3.32 -7.10
CA VAL A 68 -5.25 -4.03 -8.35
C VAL A 68 -5.64 -5.46 -7.99
N GLY A 69 -6.93 -5.78 -8.13
CA GLY A 69 -7.42 -7.14 -7.93
C GLY A 69 -6.76 -8.09 -8.92
N ARG A 70 -6.02 -9.08 -8.42
CA ARG A 70 -5.28 -10.03 -9.25
C ARG A 70 -6.23 -10.82 -10.16
N ASP A 71 -7.36 -11.25 -9.61
CA ASP A 71 -8.27 -12.18 -10.28
C ASP A 71 -9.35 -11.47 -11.11
N THR A 72 -9.62 -10.19 -10.83
CA THR A 72 -10.68 -9.40 -11.50
C THR A 72 -10.15 -8.30 -12.40
N GLY A 73 -8.89 -7.89 -12.24
CA GLY A 73 -8.32 -6.71 -12.89
C GLY A 73 -8.91 -5.37 -12.40
N ALA A 74 -9.83 -5.40 -11.43
CA ALA A 74 -10.45 -4.20 -10.89
C ALA A 74 -9.40 -3.34 -10.18
N THR A 75 -9.39 -2.04 -10.45
CA THR A 75 -8.40 -1.14 -9.85
C THR A 75 -9.05 0.02 -9.12
N ARG A 76 -8.49 0.39 -7.97
CA ARG A 76 -8.85 1.64 -7.28
C ARG A 76 -7.61 2.33 -6.77
N THR A 77 -7.52 3.62 -7.04
CA THR A 77 -6.42 4.47 -6.57
C THR A 77 -6.90 5.38 -5.46
N VAL A 78 -6.11 5.51 -4.41
CA VAL A 78 -6.32 6.45 -3.32
C VAL A 78 -5.08 7.31 -3.20
N TYR A 79 -5.27 8.62 -3.31
CA TYR A 79 -4.20 9.60 -3.16
C TYR A 79 -4.14 10.13 -1.73
N SER A 80 -2.93 10.39 -1.27
CA SER A 80 -2.68 11.15 -0.05
C SER A 80 -3.21 12.57 -0.18
N SER A 81 -3.41 13.25 0.95
CA SER A 81 -3.43 14.71 0.96
C SER A 81 -2.11 15.27 0.40
N SER A 82 -2.14 16.52 -0.05
CA SER A 82 -0.94 17.26 -0.45
C SER A 82 0.13 17.19 0.65
N LEU A 83 1.35 16.82 0.27
CA LEU A 83 2.51 16.64 1.16
C LEU A 83 3.33 17.93 1.29
N GLY A 84 3.11 18.92 0.43
CA GLY A 84 3.84 20.20 0.42
C GLY A 84 5.28 20.05 -0.05
N ASP A 85 5.48 19.38 -1.20
CA ASP A 85 6.78 19.12 -1.84
C ASP A 85 7.83 18.47 -0.93
N LEU A 86 7.69 17.15 -0.79
CA LEU A 86 8.59 16.31 -0.01
C LEU A 86 9.76 15.82 -0.88
N TYR A 87 10.98 16.20 -0.50
CA TYR A 87 12.21 15.67 -1.10
C TYR A 87 12.63 14.35 -0.43
N SER A 88 13.13 13.38 -1.21
CA SER A 88 13.64 12.13 -0.65
C SER A 88 15.09 12.28 -0.19
N ALA A 89 15.34 12.18 1.11
CA ALA A 89 16.70 11.98 1.63
C ALA A 89 16.96 10.53 2.07
N ARG A 90 15.89 9.75 2.28
CA ARG A 90 15.84 8.37 2.82
C ARG A 90 14.51 7.71 2.46
N PRO A 91 14.37 6.37 2.57
CA PRO A 91 13.08 5.70 2.47
C PRO A 91 12.05 6.39 3.35
N SER A 92 10.88 6.69 2.79
CA SER A 92 9.77 7.29 3.51
C SER A 92 8.59 6.32 3.51
N THR A 93 8.02 6.12 4.70
CA THR A 93 6.85 5.27 4.91
C THR A 93 5.58 6.10 4.73
N PHE A 94 4.62 5.57 3.97
CA PHE A 94 3.29 6.14 3.80
C PHE A 94 2.24 5.13 4.26
N GLU A 95 1.16 5.61 4.86
CA GLU A 95 0.07 4.77 5.33
C GLU A 95 -1.26 5.13 4.66
N PHE A 96 -2.09 4.10 4.45
CA PHE A 96 -3.46 4.25 3.99
C PHE A 96 -4.36 3.18 4.58
N VAL A 97 -5.66 3.45 4.62
CA VAL A 97 -6.66 2.56 5.22
C VAL A 97 -7.58 2.02 4.12
N VAL A 98 -7.64 0.69 4.06
CA VAL A 98 -8.62 -0.08 3.29
C VAL A 98 -9.82 -0.35 4.20
N GLY A 99 -11.03 0.03 3.77
CA GLY A 99 -12.24 -0.14 4.59
C GLY A 99 -12.92 -1.48 4.36
N PRO A 100 -13.90 -1.85 5.22
CA PRO A 100 -14.69 -3.06 5.03
C PRO A 100 -15.58 -2.94 3.79
N ASN A 101 -15.63 -3.99 2.96
CA ASN A 101 -16.35 -4.08 1.69
C ASN A 101 -16.07 -2.89 0.73
N THR A 102 -15.00 -2.16 1.00
CA THR A 102 -14.67 -0.91 0.34
C THR A 102 -13.22 -0.96 -0.05
N ALA A 103 -13.01 -0.87 -1.36
CA ALA A 103 -11.71 -0.47 -1.84
C ALA A 103 -11.35 0.93 -1.22
N PRO A 104 -10.07 1.26 -1.01
CA PRO A 104 -9.62 2.04 0.15
C PRO A 104 -10.31 3.39 0.36
N LEU A 105 -10.46 3.76 1.64
CA LEU A 105 -11.29 4.88 2.08
C LEU A 105 -10.50 6.18 2.31
N SER A 106 -9.21 6.10 2.63
CA SER A 106 -8.34 7.28 2.72
C SER A 106 -6.85 6.92 2.80
N MET A 107 -5.99 7.85 2.37
CA MET A 107 -4.53 7.79 2.54
C MET A 107 -4.10 9.03 3.33
N THR A 108 -3.49 8.82 4.49
CA THR A 108 -3.15 9.89 5.42
C THR A 108 -1.68 9.77 5.79
N ARG A 109 -0.92 10.85 5.61
CA ARG A 109 0.47 10.91 6.05
C ARG A 109 0.50 10.84 7.58
N THR A 110 0.98 9.74 8.16
CA THR A 110 1.42 9.73 9.55
C THR A 110 2.69 10.58 9.65
N GLY A 111 2.74 11.49 10.60
CA GLY A 111 3.86 12.42 10.79
C GLY A 111 5.19 11.67 10.97
N LEU A 112 6.30 12.42 10.94
CA LEU A 112 7.70 11.99 11.11
C LEU A 112 8.02 11.35 12.49
N SER A 113 7.18 10.45 12.98
CA SER A 113 7.56 9.38 13.90
C SER A 113 7.07 8.08 13.26
N SER A 114 8.04 7.23 12.92
CA SER A 114 7.84 5.81 12.65
C SER A 114 7.03 5.20 13.79
N GLN A 115 5.71 5.25 13.72
CA GLN A 115 4.88 4.29 14.42
C GLN A 115 4.80 3.12 13.46
N ALA A 116 5.67 2.15 13.66
CA ALA A 116 5.50 0.85 13.03
C ALA A 116 4.03 0.45 13.21
N ILE A 117 3.35 0.08 12.11
CA ILE A 117 2.01 -0.46 12.22
C ILE A 117 2.08 -1.61 13.21
N VAL A 118 1.23 -1.58 14.25
CA VAL A 118 1.13 -2.71 15.18
C VAL A 118 0.53 -3.87 14.40
N VAL A 119 1.36 -4.86 14.11
CA VAL A 119 0.96 -6.05 13.38
C VAL A 119 0.18 -6.97 14.31
N THR A 120 -1.04 -7.31 13.91
CA THR A 120 -1.96 -8.18 14.62
C THR A 120 -2.26 -9.42 13.77
N PRO A 121 -1.86 -10.63 14.20
CA PRO A 121 -2.35 -11.86 13.58
C PRO A 121 -3.88 -11.96 13.72
N VAL A 122 -4.59 -12.37 12.68
CA VAL A 122 -6.03 -12.66 12.76
C VAL A 122 -6.25 -14.05 13.36
N ASN A 123 -7.38 -14.31 14.01
CA ASN A 123 -7.70 -15.62 14.59
C ASN A 123 -8.10 -16.64 13.52
N THR A 124 -9.03 -16.25 12.65
CA THR A 124 -9.48 -17.04 11.50
C THR A 124 -9.56 -16.19 10.26
N PHE A 125 -9.48 -16.83 9.10
CA PHE A 125 -9.58 -16.16 7.81
C PHE A 125 -10.24 -17.05 6.75
N THR A 126 -11.01 -16.43 5.86
CA THR A 126 -11.56 -17.07 4.64
C THR A 126 -11.16 -16.22 3.44
N VAL A 127 -10.22 -16.71 2.62
CA VAL A 127 -9.71 -15.95 1.47
C VAL A 127 -10.75 -15.85 0.36
N LYS A 128 -10.93 -14.63 -0.15
CA LYS A 128 -11.86 -14.27 -1.24
C LYS A 128 -11.13 -13.96 -2.55
N GLY A 129 -9.84 -13.66 -2.48
CA GLY A 129 -8.99 -13.36 -3.63
C GLY A 129 -7.65 -12.77 -3.20
N ALA A 130 -6.94 -12.14 -4.12
CA ALA A 130 -5.72 -11.40 -3.83
C ALA A 130 -5.66 -10.05 -4.57
N THR A 131 -4.89 -9.10 -4.05
CA THR A 131 -4.71 -7.77 -4.63
C THR A 131 -3.26 -7.33 -4.61
N PHE A 132 -2.80 -6.66 -5.66
CA PHE A 132 -1.51 -6.00 -5.69
C PHE A 132 -1.63 -4.59 -5.12
N VAL A 133 -0.56 -4.15 -4.45
CA VAL A 133 -0.36 -2.77 -4.02
C VAL A 133 0.59 -2.10 -5.00
N ASP A 134 0.04 -1.32 -5.91
CA ASP A 134 0.80 -0.48 -6.83
C ASP A 134 0.88 0.94 -6.27
N VAL A 135 1.92 1.69 -6.62
CA VAL A 135 2.13 3.06 -6.16
C VAL A 135 2.54 3.95 -7.32
N GLN A 136 2.04 5.18 -7.32
CA GLN A 136 2.45 6.27 -8.20
C GLN A 136 2.59 7.55 -7.39
N ALA A 137 3.59 8.35 -7.67
CA ALA A 137 3.75 9.68 -7.07
C ALA A 137 3.56 10.79 -8.10
N GLN A 138 3.16 11.97 -7.63
CA GLN A 138 2.94 13.17 -8.42
C GLN A 138 3.67 14.37 -7.79
N SER A 139 4.35 15.18 -8.58
CA SER A 139 5.02 16.43 -8.17
C SER A 139 4.06 17.63 -8.17
N SER A 140 4.44 18.76 -7.57
CA SER A 140 3.60 19.98 -7.49
C SER A 140 3.30 20.62 -8.85
N ASP A 141 4.15 20.40 -9.84
CA ASP A 141 3.94 20.83 -11.23
C ASP A 141 2.97 19.92 -12.02
N GLY A 142 2.47 18.87 -11.38
CA GLY A 142 1.55 17.89 -11.96
C GLY A 142 2.24 16.70 -12.65
N THR A 143 3.57 16.68 -12.72
CA THR A 143 4.32 15.55 -13.29
C THR A 143 4.06 14.27 -12.50
N VAL A 144 3.73 13.18 -13.19
CA VAL A 144 3.52 11.86 -12.59
C VAL A 144 4.70 10.94 -12.85
N SER A 145 5.08 10.17 -11.83
CA SER A 145 6.07 9.10 -11.95
C SER A 145 5.52 7.87 -12.67
N ASN A 146 6.42 6.92 -12.95
CA ASN A 146 6.04 5.56 -13.31
C ASN A 146 5.23 4.89 -12.17
N VAL A 147 4.36 3.95 -12.54
CA VAL A 147 3.71 3.08 -11.56
C VAL A 147 4.70 2.00 -11.12
N VAL A 148 4.96 1.90 -9.83
CA VAL A 148 5.71 0.79 -9.23
C VAL A 148 4.74 -0.24 -8.67
N LYS A 149 5.06 -1.52 -8.88
CA LYS A 149 4.17 -2.63 -8.50
C LYS A 149 4.73 -3.40 -7.33
N SER A 150 3.85 -3.85 -6.43
CA SER A 150 4.21 -4.89 -5.45
C SER A 150 4.65 -6.17 -6.15
N VAL A 151 5.65 -6.85 -5.58
CA VAL A 151 6.19 -8.10 -6.13
C VAL A 151 5.21 -9.27 -5.91
N GLN A 152 4.52 -9.27 -4.77
CA GLN A 152 3.57 -10.30 -4.37
C GLN A 152 2.22 -9.66 -4.01
N ALA A 153 1.14 -10.24 -4.53
CA ALA A 153 -0.21 -9.84 -4.13
C ALA A 153 -0.50 -10.22 -2.67
N LEU A 154 -1.22 -9.35 -1.96
CA LEU A 154 -1.73 -9.61 -0.62
C LEU A 154 -3.05 -10.40 -0.72
N PRO A 155 -3.22 -11.50 0.04
CA PRO A 155 -4.52 -12.14 0.16
C PRO A 155 -5.55 -11.17 0.71
N VAL A 156 -6.79 -11.26 0.22
CA VAL A 156 -7.95 -10.54 0.72
C VAL A 156 -8.91 -11.56 1.31
N ALA A 157 -9.30 -11.40 2.57
CA ALA A 157 -10.09 -12.40 3.29
C ALA A 157 -11.11 -11.76 4.23
N ASP A 158 -12.16 -12.50 4.56
CA ASP A 158 -12.94 -12.21 5.75
C ASP A 158 -12.14 -12.68 6.98
N CYS A 159 -11.93 -11.78 7.95
CA CYS A 159 -11.07 -12.01 9.11
C CYS A 159 -11.84 -11.99 10.44
N THR A 160 -11.30 -12.65 11.46
CA THR A 160 -11.71 -12.46 12.86
C THR A 160 -10.50 -12.11 13.72
N LEU A 161 -10.69 -11.33 14.78
CA LEU A 161 -9.64 -10.93 15.74
C LEU A 161 -9.76 -11.67 17.06
#